data_AF-A0A2P4PG20-F1
#
_entry.id   AF-A0A2P4PG20-F1
#
_cell.length_a   1.000
_cell.length_b   1.000
_cell.length_c   1.000
_cell.angle_alpha   90.00
_cell.angle_beta   90.00
_cell.angle_gamma   90.00
#
_symmetry.space_group_name_H-M   'P 1'
#
loop_
_entity.id
_entity.type
_entity.pdbx_description
1 polymer ?
#
loop_
_entity_poly.entity_id
_entity_poly.type
_entity_poly.pdbx_seq_one_letter_code
_entity_poly.pdbx_strand_id
1 'polypeptide(L)'
;MEYHKLGDLTHYIARNFFDINWYNKLNILRNIIYGLKNIHDANIIHKDYHSGNIFLDKTITGDLGLSAIEQSDSDDDEIYGIIPFVAPEIFQGQKYTKASDIYSFGMIMWELMTGRRPFWNQNQDIQLIIEICDGLRPPTVTDVPKGYTELMKKCWNSDPKKRPKADEMSDEIETIRSNESKRNNSTKIIKSSDIGPKTTNNPDEVYESRYLSTIIKSVDTTRSSRTVLNKKRKFDDNLSEDKIAKRIKIFEHEYDGYITMEIEFDIDININ
;
A
#
# COMPACT_ATOMS: atom_id res chain seq x y z
N MET A 1 22.21 -19.29 1.21
CA MET A 1 21.56 -18.40 0.23
C MET A 1 22.52 -18.18 -0.92
N GLU A 2 22.04 -18.29 -2.16
CA GLU A 2 22.83 -18.01 -3.37
C GLU A 2 23.14 -16.50 -3.40
N TYR A 3 24.39 -16.10 -3.68
CA TYR A 3 24.76 -14.69 -3.77
C TYR A 3 24.26 -14.12 -5.11
N HIS A 4 23.28 -13.23 -5.07
CA HIS A 4 22.71 -12.60 -6.27
C HIS A 4 23.49 -11.33 -6.64
N LYS A 5 24.22 -11.35 -7.76
CA LYS A 5 25.14 -10.26 -8.15
C LYS A 5 24.46 -8.92 -8.38
N LEU A 6 23.18 -8.94 -8.77
CA LEU A 6 22.39 -7.73 -9.03
C LEU A 6 21.63 -7.20 -7.79
N GLY A 7 21.64 -7.94 -6.68
CA GLY A 7 20.82 -7.65 -5.50
C GLY A 7 19.33 -7.90 -5.73
N ASP A 8 18.50 -7.38 -4.83
CA ASP A 8 17.05 -7.37 -4.96
C ASP A 8 16.53 -6.25 -5.87
N LEU A 9 15.24 -6.34 -6.23
CA LEU A 9 14.59 -5.37 -7.11
C LEU A 9 14.54 -3.97 -6.49
N THR A 10 14.45 -3.83 -5.16
CA THR A 10 14.50 -2.51 -4.51
C THR A 10 15.81 -1.80 -4.85
N HIS A 11 16.94 -2.45 -4.59
CA HIS A 11 18.25 -1.87 -4.84
C HIS A 11 18.50 -1.63 -6.33
N TYR A 12 17.97 -2.50 -7.18
CA TYR A 12 18.08 -2.33 -8.63
C TYR A 12 17.31 -1.10 -9.13
N ILE A 13 16.06 -0.91 -8.69
CA ILE A 13 15.26 0.28 -9.03
C ILE A 13 15.98 1.54 -8.54
N ALA A 14 16.47 1.53 -7.30
CA ALA A 14 17.14 2.69 -6.71
C ALA A 14 18.39 3.13 -7.50
N ARG A 15 19.09 2.19 -8.14
CA ARG A 15 20.32 2.47 -8.91
C ARG A 15 20.06 2.79 -10.38
N ASN A 16 19.07 2.15 -11.01
CA ASN A 16 18.96 2.09 -12.47
C ASN A 16 17.63 2.66 -13.03
N PHE A 17 16.76 3.24 -12.20
CA PHE A 17 15.39 3.62 -12.61
C PHE A 17 15.30 4.42 -13.92
N PHE A 18 16.20 5.39 -14.13
CA PHE A 18 16.21 6.23 -15.34
C PHE A 18 16.94 5.59 -16.52
N ASP A 19 17.72 4.53 -16.28
CA ASP A 19 18.50 3.82 -17.29
C ASP A 19 17.73 2.64 -17.91
N ILE A 20 16.66 2.19 -17.24
CA ILE A 20 15.79 1.12 -17.73
C ILE A 20 14.57 1.67 -18.47
N ASN A 21 14.42 1.30 -19.74
CA ASN A 21 13.24 1.65 -20.53
C ASN A 21 11.99 0.81 -20.14
N TRP A 22 10.83 1.22 -20.63
CA TRP A 22 9.56 0.54 -20.33
C TRP A 22 9.51 -0.92 -20.80
N TYR A 23 10.11 -1.25 -21.94
CA TYR A 23 10.21 -2.63 -22.39
C TYR A 23 10.94 -3.52 -21.38
N ASN A 24 12.06 -3.05 -20.83
CA ASN A 24 12.81 -3.76 -19.81
C ASN A 24 12.05 -3.84 -18.47
N LYS A 25 11.37 -2.76 -18.05
CA LYS A 25 10.49 -2.79 -16.87
C LYS A 25 9.37 -3.84 -17.02
N LEU A 26 8.79 -3.96 -18.20
CA LEU A 26 7.76 -4.97 -18.50
C LEU A 26 8.33 -6.40 -18.53
N ASN A 27 9.57 -6.60 -19.02
CA ASN A 27 10.24 -7.89 -18.92
C ASN A 27 10.49 -8.30 -17.46
N ILE A 28 10.88 -7.35 -16.60
CA ILE A 28 11.03 -7.57 -15.16
C ILE A 28 9.69 -8.00 -14.56
N LEU A 29 8.60 -7.25 -14.79
CA LEU A 29 7.26 -7.61 -14.30
C LEU A 29 6.79 -8.97 -14.80
N ARG A 30 7.02 -9.27 -16.07
CA ARG A 30 6.70 -10.56 -16.68
C ARG A 30 7.37 -11.70 -15.92
N ASN A 31 8.66 -11.58 -15.64
CA ASN A 31 9.37 -12.62 -14.90
C ASN A 31 8.89 -12.74 -13.45
N ILE A 32 8.62 -11.61 -12.79
CA ILE A 32 8.07 -11.56 -11.42
C ILE A 32 6.72 -12.28 -11.35
N ILE A 33 5.80 -11.99 -12.28
CA ILE A 33 4.48 -12.62 -12.27
C ILE A 33 4.56 -14.11 -12.61
N TYR A 34 5.48 -14.54 -13.48
CA TYR A 34 5.72 -15.98 -13.71
C TYR A 34 6.21 -16.69 -12.44
N GLY A 35 7.11 -16.05 -11.67
CA GLY A 35 7.54 -16.56 -10.37
C GLY A 35 6.36 -16.73 -9.42
N LEU A 36 5.54 -15.69 -9.26
CA LEU A 36 4.36 -15.72 -8.40
C LEU A 36 3.32 -16.75 -8.88
N LYS A 37 3.09 -16.86 -10.18
CA LYS A 37 2.21 -17.87 -10.78
C LYS A 37 2.65 -19.27 -10.41
N ASN A 38 3.94 -19.59 -10.50
CA ASN A 38 4.44 -20.92 -10.12
C ASN A 38 4.20 -21.24 -8.64
N ILE A 39 4.33 -20.24 -7.76
CA ILE A 39 4.03 -20.37 -6.33
C ILE A 39 2.52 -20.62 -6.13
N HIS A 40 1.67 -19.83 -6.80
CA HIS A 40 0.21 -19.97 -6.71
C HIS A 40 -0.30 -21.30 -7.30
N ASP A 41 0.29 -21.77 -8.40
CA ASP A 41 -0.01 -23.08 -9.02
C ASP A 41 0.38 -24.24 -8.09
N ALA A 42 1.44 -24.07 -7.29
CA ALA A 42 1.83 -24.99 -6.22
C ALA A 42 0.94 -24.88 -4.96
N ASN A 43 -0.13 -24.07 -5.01
CA ASN A 43 -1.05 -23.79 -3.93
C ASN A 43 -0.42 -23.11 -2.70
N ILE A 44 0.67 -22.39 -2.92
CA ILE A 44 1.40 -21.64 -1.90
C ILE A 44 1.00 -20.16 -1.99
N ILE A 45 0.90 -19.51 -0.83
CA ILE A 45 0.71 -18.08 -0.64
C ILE A 45 2.03 -17.53 -0.09
N HIS A 46 2.54 -16.45 -0.68
CA HIS A 46 3.82 -15.87 -0.29
C HIS A 46 3.75 -15.07 1.02
N LYS A 47 2.66 -14.32 1.23
CA LYS A 47 2.37 -13.45 2.40
C LYS A 47 3.22 -12.19 2.54
N ASP A 48 4.49 -12.23 2.14
CA ASP A 48 5.43 -11.10 2.21
C ASP A 48 6.01 -10.71 0.84
N TYR A 49 5.11 -10.49 -0.14
CA TYR A 49 5.51 -10.32 -1.53
C TYR A 49 5.86 -8.86 -1.87
N HIS A 50 7.14 -8.48 -1.82
CA HIS A 50 7.59 -7.12 -2.13
C HIS A 50 8.91 -7.11 -2.93
N SER A 51 9.31 -5.94 -3.45
CA SER A 51 10.51 -5.83 -4.28
C SER A 51 11.82 -6.22 -3.56
N GLY A 52 11.89 -6.09 -2.24
CA GLY A 52 13.02 -6.61 -1.45
C GLY A 52 13.18 -8.15 -1.48
N ASN A 53 12.11 -8.90 -1.79
CA ASN A 53 12.13 -10.36 -1.88
C ASN A 53 12.22 -10.87 -3.33
N ILE A 54 12.54 -10.00 -4.28
CA ILE A 54 12.67 -10.33 -5.71
C ILE A 54 14.12 -10.19 -6.14
N PHE A 55 14.78 -11.29 -6.49
CA PHE A 55 16.20 -11.31 -6.86
C PHE A 55 16.40 -11.38 -8.37
N LEU A 56 17.03 -10.37 -8.97
CA LEU A 56 16.99 -10.16 -10.43
C LEU A 56 17.92 -11.04 -11.27
N ASP A 57 18.92 -11.70 -10.69
CA ASP A 57 19.89 -12.53 -11.43
C ASP A 57 19.20 -13.62 -12.29
N LYS A 58 18.12 -14.19 -11.75
CA LYS A 58 17.20 -15.10 -12.45
C LYS A 58 15.73 -14.66 -12.33
N THR A 59 15.49 -13.44 -11.80
CA THR A 59 14.17 -12.97 -11.32
C THR A 59 13.46 -14.03 -10.49
N ILE A 60 14.16 -14.52 -9.46
CA ILE A 60 13.64 -15.52 -8.53
C ILE A 60 12.85 -14.78 -7.45
N THR A 61 11.62 -15.24 -7.21
CA THR A 61 10.91 -14.94 -5.96
C THR A 61 11.63 -15.66 -4.83
N GLY A 62 12.23 -14.89 -3.93
CA GLY A 62 12.92 -15.39 -2.74
C GLY A 62 12.10 -15.20 -1.47
N ASP A 63 12.68 -15.64 -0.35
CA ASP A 63 12.08 -15.64 0.99
C ASP A 63 10.67 -16.25 1.11
N LEU A 64 10.63 -17.58 1.02
CA LEU A 64 9.44 -18.38 1.31
C LEU A 64 9.31 -18.74 2.81
N GLY A 65 10.09 -18.11 3.70
CA GLY A 65 10.17 -18.48 5.12
C GLY A 65 8.84 -18.38 5.87
N LEU A 66 7.92 -17.56 5.37
CA LEU A 66 6.57 -17.35 5.92
C LEU A 66 5.46 -17.84 4.99
N SER A 67 5.84 -18.46 3.88
CA SER A 67 4.88 -18.97 2.90
C SER A 67 4.01 -20.06 3.54
N ALA A 68 2.74 -20.10 3.16
CA ALA A 68 1.81 -21.11 3.65
C ALA A 68 1.02 -21.73 2.52
N ILE A 69 0.53 -22.94 2.77
CA ILE A 69 -0.39 -23.61 1.85
C ILE A 69 -1.78 -23.01 2.08
N GLU A 70 -2.52 -22.71 1.00
CA GLU A 70 -3.83 -22.03 1.04
C GLU A 70 -4.90 -22.71 1.93
N GLN A 71 -4.66 -23.97 2.36
CA GLN A 71 -5.57 -24.78 3.17
C GLN A 71 -4.96 -25.27 4.49
N SER A 72 -3.77 -24.81 4.88
CA SER A 72 -3.25 -25.15 6.20
C SER A 72 -3.96 -24.31 7.28
N ASP A 73 -4.50 -24.97 8.31
CA ASP A 73 -4.99 -24.34 9.54
C ASP A 73 -3.83 -23.79 10.39
N SER A 74 -2.92 -23.02 9.79
CA SER A 74 -1.89 -22.33 10.55
C SER A 74 -2.57 -21.22 11.36
N ASP A 75 -2.63 -21.41 12.68
CA ASP A 75 -3.16 -20.49 13.71
C ASP A 75 -2.37 -19.17 13.86
N ASP A 76 -1.54 -18.81 12.87
CA ASP A 76 -0.71 -17.61 12.94
C ASP A 76 -1.53 -16.41 12.45
N ASP A 77 -2.35 -15.88 13.37
CA ASP A 77 -3.17 -14.67 13.20
C ASP A 77 -2.33 -13.37 13.20
N GLU A 78 -1.00 -13.46 13.33
CA GLU A 78 -0.14 -12.28 13.31
C GLU A 78 0.10 -11.78 11.88
N ILE A 79 -0.27 -10.51 11.65
CA ILE A 79 0.01 -9.82 10.39
C ILE A 79 1.51 -9.56 10.28
N TYR A 80 2.11 -10.03 9.18
CA TYR A 80 3.52 -9.85 8.88
C TYR A 80 3.73 -9.19 7.51
N GLY A 81 4.67 -8.26 7.45
CA GLY A 81 5.18 -7.72 6.18
C GLY A 81 5.45 -6.22 6.27
N ILE A 82 5.45 -5.58 5.10
CA ILE A 82 5.67 -4.13 4.98
C ILE A 82 4.32 -3.45 4.69
N ILE A 83 3.90 -2.50 5.53
CA ILE A 83 2.55 -1.89 5.53
C ILE A 83 1.99 -1.60 4.12
N PRO A 84 2.74 -0.96 3.19
CA PRO A 84 2.20 -0.59 1.89
C PRO A 84 1.89 -1.77 0.99
N PHE A 85 2.55 -2.91 1.21
CA PHE A 85 2.39 -4.14 0.43
C PHE A 85 1.32 -5.06 1.03
N VAL A 86 0.97 -4.89 2.31
CA VAL A 86 -0.07 -5.70 2.95
C VAL A 86 -1.45 -5.26 2.45
N ALA A 87 -2.24 -6.23 1.98
CA ALA A 87 -3.57 -5.97 1.43
C ALA A 87 -4.57 -5.52 2.53
N PRO A 88 -5.52 -4.62 2.22
CA PRO A 88 -6.41 -4.02 3.23
C PRO A 88 -7.26 -5.05 3.99
N GLU A 89 -7.69 -6.13 3.34
CA GLU A 89 -8.47 -7.18 3.98
C GLU A 89 -7.70 -7.92 5.08
N ILE A 90 -6.36 -7.95 4.99
CA ILE A 90 -5.50 -8.58 6.00
C ILE A 90 -5.49 -7.75 7.27
N PHE A 91 -5.39 -6.42 7.13
CA PHE A 91 -5.55 -5.49 8.26
C PHE A 91 -6.93 -5.56 8.91
N GLN A 92 -7.93 -6.01 8.16
CA GLN A 92 -9.30 -6.22 8.64
C GLN A 92 -9.51 -7.61 9.26
N GLY A 93 -8.44 -8.39 9.47
CA GLY A 93 -8.48 -9.69 10.13
C GLY A 93 -8.82 -10.86 9.20
N GLN A 94 -8.81 -10.66 7.89
CA GLN A 94 -8.90 -11.80 6.96
C GLN A 94 -7.54 -12.48 6.82
N LYS A 95 -7.57 -13.78 6.50
CA LYS A 95 -6.35 -14.55 6.24
C LYS A 95 -5.70 -14.12 4.92
N TYR A 96 -4.39 -14.29 4.83
CA TYR A 96 -3.66 -14.15 3.56
C TYR A 96 -4.22 -15.10 2.51
N THR A 97 -4.25 -14.63 1.28
CA THR A 97 -4.72 -15.36 0.10
C THR A 97 -3.81 -15.10 -1.09
N LYS A 98 -3.94 -15.89 -2.16
CA LYS A 98 -3.28 -15.57 -3.43
C LYS A 98 -3.63 -14.15 -3.92
N ALA A 99 -4.87 -13.69 -3.69
CA ALA A 99 -5.29 -12.34 -4.03
C ALA A 99 -4.59 -11.24 -3.20
N SER A 100 -4.12 -11.54 -1.99
CA SER A 100 -3.30 -10.61 -1.20
C SER A 100 -1.87 -10.49 -1.75
N ASP A 101 -1.29 -11.56 -2.29
CA ASP A 101 -0.02 -11.47 -3.02
C ASP A 101 -0.19 -10.62 -4.30
N ILE A 102 -1.33 -10.74 -4.99
CA ILE A 102 -1.64 -9.92 -6.19
C ILE A 102 -1.75 -8.43 -5.84
N TYR A 103 -2.32 -8.07 -4.69
CA TYR A 103 -2.30 -6.68 -4.21
C TYR A 103 -0.86 -6.17 -4.09
N SER A 104 -0.01 -6.98 -3.46
CA SER A 104 1.40 -6.66 -3.24
C SER A 104 2.16 -6.52 -4.58
N PHE A 105 1.84 -7.37 -5.57
CA PHE A 105 2.34 -7.22 -6.94
C PHE A 105 1.93 -5.87 -7.57
N GLY A 106 0.70 -5.41 -7.32
CA GLY A 106 0.25 -4.08 -7.74
C GLY A 106 1.12 -2.94 -7.18
N MET A 107 1.62 -3.09 -5.95
CA MET A 107 2.55 -2.14 -5.36
C MET A 107 3.93 -2.19 -6.01
N ILE A 108 4.42 -3.37 -6.39
CA ILE A 108 5.66 -3.52 -7.17
C ILE A 108 5.54 -2.86 -8.55
N MET A 109 4.38 -2.99 -9.21
CA MET A 109 4.09 -2.23 -10.44
C MET A 109 4.22 -0.72 -10.17
N TRP A 110 3.63 -0.23 -9.08
CA TRP A 110 3.75 1.18 -8.73
C TRP A 110 5.21 1.62 -8.50
N GLU A 111 6.03 0.79 -7.84
CA GLU A 111 7.46 1.06 -7.67
C GLU A 111 8.21 1.14 -9.00
N LEU A 112 7.91 0.27 -9.97
CA LEU A 112 8.54 0.32 -11.30
C LEU A 112 8.05 1.51 -12.12
N MET A 113 6.83 1.98 -11.89
CA MET A 113 6.29 3.19 -12.50
C MET A 113 7.01 4.44 -11.99
N THR A 114 7.17 4.58 -10.67
CA THR A 114 7.62 5.85 -10.05
C THR A 114 9.09 5.84 -9.64
N GLY A 115 9.69 4.67 -9.44
CA GLY A 115 11.03 4.51 -8.88
C GLY A 115 11.09 4.74 -7.37
N ARG A 116 9.93 4.81 -6.70
CA ARG A 116 9.81 5.11 -5.27
C ARG A 116 9.12 3.98 -4.53
N ARG A 117 9.35 3.92 -3.23
CA ARG A 117 8.53 3.09 -2.34
C ARG A 117 7.09 3.61 -2.29
N PRO A 118 6.07 2.74 -2.24
CA PRO A 118 4.69 3.19 -2.08
C PRO A 118 4.54 3.92 -0.75
N PHE A 119 3.89 5.09 -0.76
CA PHE A 119 3.75 5.98 0.40
C PHE A 119 5.06 6.50 1.01
N TRP A 120 6.13 6.66 0.20
CA TRP A 120 7.46 7.14 0.63
C TRP A 120 7.49 8.47 1.43
N ASN A 121 6.40 9.23 1.40
CA ASN A 121 6.26 10.52 2.07
C ASN A 121 5.34 10.46 3.30
N GLN A 122 4.95 9.26 3.74
CA GLN A 122 4.09 9.03 4.89
C GLN A 122 4.77 8.08 5.87
N ASN A 123 4.53 8.31 7.17
CA ASN A 123 5.03 7.41 8.21
C ASN A 123 4.41 6.02 8.08
N GLN A 124 5.22 4.99 8.33
CA GLN A 124 4.80 3.59 8.32
C GLN A 124 4.14 3.20 9.64
N ASP A 125 3.01 3.84 9.95
CA ASP A 125 2.28 3.74 11.21
C ASP A 125 0.81 3.29 11.03
N ILE A 126 0.05 3.29 12.13
CA ILE A 126 -1.35 2.86 12.10
C ILE A 126 -2.26 3.83 11.33
N GLN A 127 -1.92 5.12 11.24
CA GLN A 127 -2.72 6.07 10.49
C GLN A 127 -2.69 5.71 9.01
N LEU A 128 -1.52 5.34 8.48
CA LEU A 128 -1.40 4.82 7.12
C LEU A 128 -2.23 3.54 6.91
N ILE A 129 -2.22 2.61 7.88
CA ILE A 129 -3.03 1.38 7.80
C ILE A 129 -4.52 1.70 7.68
N ILE A 130 -5.03 2.65 8.49
CA ILE A 130 -6.42 3.10 8.44
C ILE A 130 -6.74 3.69 7.08
N GLU A 131 -5.90 4.59 6.58
CA GLU A 131 -6.09 5.22 5.27
C GLU A 131 -6.10 4.20 4.12
N ILE A 132 -5.21 3.19 4.14
CA ILE A 132 -5.20 2.11 3.15
C ILE A 132 -6.50 1.31 3.17
N CYS A 133 -7.02 1.01 4.37
CA CYS A 133 -8.31 0.34 4.55
C CYS A 133 -9.48 1.17 4.01
N ASP A 134 -9.42 2.50 4.18
CA ASP A 134 -10.41 3.46 3.66
C ASP A 134 -10.28 3.72 2.15
N GLY A 135 -9.31 3.07 1.50
CA GLY A 135 -9.15 3.09 0.04
C GLY A 135 -8.04 4.01 -0.47
N LEU A 136 -7.18 4.55 0.41
CA LEU A 136 -5.99 5.29 -0.01
C LEU A 136 -5.13 4.42 -0.93
N ARG A 137 -4.70 4.99 -2.05
CA ARG A 137 -3.74 4.38 -2.99
C ARG A 137 -2.68 5.38 -3.41
N PRO A 138 -1.47 4.94 -3.73
CA PRO A 138 -0.44 5.82 -4.26
C PRO A 138 -0.86 6.48 -5.59
N PRO A 139 -0.45 7.73 -5.86
CA PRO A 139 -0.91 8.48 -7.03
C PRO A 139 -0.28 7.97 -8.34
N THR A 140 -1.00 8.11 -9.45
CA THR A 140 -0.49 7.86 -10.80
C THR A 140 0.06 9.15 -11.41
N VAL A 141 1.38 9.29 -11.50
CA VAL A 141 2.06 10.58 -11.71
C VAL A 141 2.95 10.65 -12.96
N THR A 142 2.93 9.64 -13.83
CA THR A 142 3.80 9.59 -15.00
C THR A 142 3.16 8.88 -16.17
N ASP A 143 3.70 9.11 -17.36
CA ASP A 143 3.31 8.39 -18.57
C ASP A 143 3.76 6.93 -18.49
N VAL A 144 2.84 6.04 -18.81
CA VAL A 144 3.04 4.59 -18.80
C VAL A 144 2.56 3.96 -20.11
N PRO A 145 3.03 2.74 -20.45
CA PRO A 145 2.50 1.97 -21.56
C PRO A 145 0.99 1.75 -21.41
N LYS A 146 0.28 1.73 -22.54
CA LYS A 146 -1.18 1.57 -22.57
C LYS A 146 -1.61 0.29 -21.85
N GLY A 147 -2.56 0.40 -20.92
CA GLY A 147 -3.10 -0.72 -20.14
C GLY A 147 -2.35 -0.97 -18.82
N TYR A 148 -1.18 -0.36 -18.61
CA TYR A 148 -0.39 -0.55 -17.40
C TYR A 148 -1.10 -0.07 -16.13
N THR A 149 -1.63 1.16 -16.16
CA THR A 149 -2.31 1.78 -15.01
C THR A 149 -3.57 1.02 -14.65
N GLU A 150 -4.32 0.58 -15.65
CA GLU A 150 -5.55 -0.19 -15.51
C GLU A 150 -5.26 -1.54 -14.86
N LEU A 151 -4.23 -2.24 -15.34
CA LEU A 151 -3.79 -3.51 -14.76
C LEU A 151 -3.33 -3.35 -13.31
N MET A 152 -2.43 -2.38 -13.05
CA MET A 152 -1.97 -2.05 -11.70
C MET A 152 -3.16 -1.74 -10.77
N LYS A 153 -4.16 -1.00 -11.26
CA LYS A 153 -5.36 -0.68 -10.48
C LYS A 153 -6.27 -1.87 -10.22
N LYS A 154 -6.34 -2.84 -11.13
CA LYS A 154 -7.03 -4.12 -10.89
C LYS A 154 -6.33 -4.90 -9.79
N CYS A 155 -5.00 -4.93 -9.76
CA CYS A 155 -4.23 -5.66 -8.74
C CYS A 155 -4.52 -5.18 -7.32
N TRP A 156 -4.56 -3.87 -7.08
CA TRP A 156 -4.75 -3.32 -5.73
C TRP A 156 -6.22 -2.98 -5.40
N ASN A 157 -7.18 -3.60 -6.08
CA ASN A 157 -8.61 -3.40 -5.83
C ASN A 157 -8.93 -3.71 -4.36
N SER A 158 -9.77 -2.89 -3.72
CA SER A 158 -10.17 -3.13 -2.31
C SER A 158 -10.92 -4.45 -2.13
N ASP A 159 -11.68 -4.89 -3.13
CA ASP A 159 -12.31 -6.21 -3.13
C ASP A 159 -11.34 -7.27 -3.68
N PRO A 160 -10.84 -8.21 -2.86
CA PRO A 160 -9.90 -9.24 -3.31
C PRO A 160 -10.46 -10.12 -4.43
N LYS A 161 -11.80 -10.28 -4.54
CA LYS A 161 -12.44 -11.08 -5.59
C LYS A 161 -12.40 -10.42 -6.97
N LYS A 162 -12.15 -9.10 -7.02
CA LYS A 162 -12.01 -8.33 -8.27
C LYS A 162 -10.57 -8.27 -8.75
N ARG A 163 -9.62 -8.81 -7.98
CA ARG A 163 -8.22 -8.88 -8.38
C ARG A 163 -8.04 -10.05 -9.35
N PRO A 164 -7.25 -9.87 -10.41
CA PRO A 164 -6.96 -10.93 -11.37
C PRO A 164 -6.12 -12.02 -10.73
N LYS A 165 -6.14 -13.21 -11.32
CA LYS A 165 -5.21 -14.28 -10.95
C LYS A 165 -3.85 -14.10 -11.61
N ALA A 166 -2.82 -14.78 -11.12
CA ALA A 166 -1.45 -14.65 -11.62
C ALA A 166 -1.29 -15.09 -13.09
N ASP A 167 -2.09 -16.05 -13.56
CA ASP A 167 -2.17 -16.48 -14.96
C ASP A 167 -2.75 -15.38 -15.86
N GLU A 168 -3.90 -14.82 -15.49
CA GLU A 168 -4.55 -13.69 -16.19
C GLU A 168 -3.61 -12.47 -16.27
N MET A 169 -2.90 -12.19 -15.17
CA MET A 169 -1.90 -11.13 -15.09
C MET A 169 -0.75 -11.32 -16.06
N SER A 170 -0.26 -12.56 -16.21
CA SER A 170 0.83 -12.88 -17.13
C SER A 170 0.45 -12.54 -18.58
N ASP A 171 -0.78 -12.87 -18.97
CA ASP A 171 -1.29 -12.60 -20.32
C ASP A 171 -1.49 -11.10 -20.58
N GLU A 172 -2.03 -10.35 -19.59
CA GLU A 172 -2.17 -8.90 -19.70
C GLU A 172 -0.80 -8.20 -19.81
N ILE A 173 0.20 -8.62 -19.01
CA ILE A 173 1.56 -8.05 -19.07
C ILE A 173 2.22 -8.35 -20.42
N GLU A 174 2.10 -9.58 -20.93
CA GLU A 174 2.66 -9.96 -22.23
C GLU A 174 2.03 -9.15 -23.37
N THR A 175 0.73 -8.85 -23.28
CA THR A 175 0.02 -7.99 -24.22
C THR A 175 0.56 -6.56 -24.19
N ILE A 176 0.69 -5.96 -23.00
CA ILE A 176 1.24 -4.61 -22.82
C ILE A 176 2.68 -4.53 -23.38
N ARG A 177 3.50 -5.52 -23.05
CA ARG A 177 4.90 -5.65 -23.50
C ARG A 177 5.03 -5.78 -25.02
N SER A 178 4.20 -6.61 -25.63
CA SER A 178 4.15 -6.79 -27.09
C SER A 178 3.74 -5.50 -27.81
N ASN A 179 2.76 -4.77 -27.25
CA ASN A 179 2.31 -3.50 -27.82
C ASN A 179 3.38 -2.41 -27.68
N GLU A 180 4.07 -2.36 -26.53
CA GLU A 180 5.16 -1.42 -26.30
C GLU A 180 6.35 -1.66 -27.26
N SER A 181 6.68 -2.92 -27.54
CA SER A 181 7.73 -3.33 -28.49
C SER A 181 7.44 -2.91 -29.94
N LYS A 182 6.18 -3.03 -30.39
CA LYS A 182 5.75 -2.70 -31.76
C LYS A 182 5.57 -1.21 -32.01
N ARG A 183 5.65 -0.38 -30.98
CA ARG A 183 5.37 1.05 -31.07
C ARG A 183 6.57 1.78 -31.67
N ASN A 184 6.36 2.51 -32.76
CA ASN A 184 7.43 3.29 -33.43
C ASN A 184 8.13 4.29 -32.48
N ASN A 185 7.40 4.80 -31.48
CA ASN A 185 7.93 5.63 -30.41
C ASN A 185 7.58 4.99 -29.07
N SER A 186 8.53 4.30 -28.45
CA SER A 186 8.37 3.74 -27.09
C SER A 186 7.94 4.83 -26.11
N THR A 187 7.16 4.45 -25.12
CA THR A 187 6.78 5.29 -23.99
C THR A 187 8.07 5.84 -23.35
N LYS A 188 8.18 7.15 -23.24
CA LYS A 188 9.37 7.81 -22.69
C LYS A 188 9.20 8.00 -21.19
N ILE A 189 10.30 7.82 -20.45
CA ILE A 189 10.36 8.19 -19.04
C ILE A 189 10.79 9.65 -18.99
N ILE A 190 9.84 10.54 -18.68
CA ILE A 190 10.09 11.99 -18.57
C ILE A 190 10.47 12.29 -17.13
N LYS A 191 11.70 12.76 -16.89
CA LYS A 191 12.16 13.14 -15.55
C LYS A 191 11.28 14.27 -14.99
N SER A 192 10.77 14.09 -13.77
CA SER A 192 10.00 15.09 -13.02
C SER A 192 10.33 15.00 -11.52
N SER A 193 9.80 15.94 -10.74
CA SER A 193 9.88 15.93 -9.28
C SER A 193 9.10 14.78 -8.62
N ASP A 194 8.23 14.09 -9.36
CA ASP A 194 7.28 13.11 -8.83
C ASP A 194 7.73 11.66 -9.03
N ILE A 195 8.77 11.45 -9.85
CA ILE A 195 9.37 10.13 -10.07
C ILE A 195 10.86 10.14 -9.70
N GLY A 196 11.48 8.96 -9.80
CA GLY A 196 12.86 8.71 -9.46
C GLY A 196 13.06 8.30 -8.01
N PRO A 197 14.14 7.54 -7.73
CA PRO A 197 14.51 7.12 -6.39
C PRO A 197 14.59 8.30 -5.42
N LYS A 198 13.94 8.14 -4.28
CA LYS A 198 14.09 9.00 -3.11
C LYS A 198 14.63 8.15 -1.99
N THR A 199 15.69 8.63 -1.34
CA THR A 199 16.07 8.13 -0.02
C THR A 199 15.01 8.62 0.95
N THR A 200 14.54 7.74 1.83
CA THR A 200 13.73 8.15 2.99
C THR A 200 14.53 9.19 3.76
N ASN A 201 13.92 10.35 4.06
CA ASN A 201 14.59 11.40 4.83
C ASN A 201 14.59 11.09 6.34
N ASN A 202 13.93 10.01 6.74
CA ASN A 202 13.75 9.62 8.12
C ASN A 202 14.47 8.28 8.40
N PRO A 203 15.55 8.27 9.20
CA PRO A 203 16.28 7.05 9.54
C PRO A 203 15.44 6.04 10.35
N ASP A 204 14.31 6.46 10.92
CA ASP A 204 13.36 5.58 11.64
C ASP A 204 12.31 4.93 10.73
N GLU A 205 12.34 5.21 9.42
CA GLU A 205 11.34 4.72 8.46
C GLU A 205 11.65 3.29 8.01
N VAL A 206 11.09 2.32 8.73
CA VAL A 206 11.31 0.88 8.50
C VAL A 206 10.47 0.41 7.31
N TYR A 207 11.05 0.40 6.11
CA TYR A 207 10.59 -0.37 4.94
C TYR A 207 11.14 -1.80 4.99
N GLU A 208 10.96 -2.45 6.12
CA GLU A 208 11.41 -3.82 6.37
C GLU A 208 10.25 -4.65 6.88
N SER A 209 10.25 -5.92 6.47
CA SER A 209 9.26 -6.89 6.87
C SER A 209 9.33 -7.14 8.37
N ARG A 210 8.18 -7.10 9.04
CA ARG A 210 8.08 -7.28 10.47
C ARG A 210 6.68 -7.72 10.87
N TYR A 211 6.55 -8.27 12.07
CA TYR A 211 5.25 -8.44 12.71
C TYR A 211 4.64 -7.08 13.02
N LEU A 212 3.46 -6.82 12.46
CA LEU A 212 2.71 -5.58 12.65
C LEU A 212 1.84 -5.60 13.91
N SER A 213 1.83 -6.73 14.62
CA SER A 213 1.13 -6.91 15.89
C SER A 213 1.55 -5.87 16.93
N THR A 214 2.81 -5.43 16.95
CA THR A 214 3.30 -4.38 17.87
C THR A 214 2.69 -3.01 17.58
N ILE A 215 2.51 -2.66 16.29
CA ILE A 215 1.89 -1.39 15.88
C ILE A 215 0.41 -1.41 16.24
N ILE A 216 -0.27 -2.53 16.00
CA ILE A 216 -1.69 -2.70 16.28
C ILE A 216 -1.95 -2.73 17.81
N LYS A 217 -1.14 -3.47 18.58
CA LYS A 217 -1.26 -3.57 20.06
C LYS A 217 -0.95 -2.26 20.78
N SER A 218 -0.06 -1.41 20.23
CA SER A 218 0.20 -0.06 20.76
C SER A 218 -1.05 0.83 20.78
N VAL A 219 -2.03 0.48 19.93
CA VAL A 219 -3.32 1.18 19.85
C VAL A 219 -4.34 0.67 20.83
N ASP A 220 -4.34 -0.62 21.19
CA ASP A 220 -5.20 -1.09 22.29
C ASP A 220 -4.79 -0.49 23.64
N THR A 221 -3.49 -0.25 23.84
CA THR A 221 -2.98 0.44 25.04
C THR A 221 -3.32 1.93 25.06
N THR A 222 -3.27 2.62 23.90
CA THR A 222 -3.65 4.04 23.81
C THR A 222 -5.17 4.26 23.73
N ARG A 223 -5.94 3.33 23.14
CA ARG A 223 -7.41 3.29 23.25
C ARG A 223 -7.83 3.03 24.68
N SER A 224 -7.25 2.05 25.38
CA SER A 224 -7.56 1.80 26.79
C SER A 224 -7.27 3.03 27.67
N SER A 225 -6.18 3.75 27.38
CA SER A 225 -5.85 5.04 28.03
C SER A 225 -6.86 6.16 27.70
N ARG A 226 -7.39 6.22 26.48
CA ARG A 226 -8.48 7.15 26.09
C ARG A 226 -9.84 6.73 26.69
N THR A 227 -10.09 5.44 26.90
CA THR A 227 -11.32 4.94 27.53
C THR A 227 -11.38 5.30 29.02
N VAL A 228 -10.23 5.44 29.70
CA VAL A 228 -10.16 5.95 31.09
C VAL A 228 -10.48 7.44 31.16
N LEU A 229 -10.10 8.25 30.17
CA LEU A 229 -10.52 9.66 30.09
C LEU A 229 -12.01 9.81 29.75
N ASN A 230 -12.56 8.96 28.88
CA ASN A 230 -13.97 9.02 28.46
C ASN A 230 -14.94 8.39 29.47
N LYS A 231 -14.50 7.50 30.36
CA LYS A 231 -15.32 7.02 31.49
C LYS A 231 -15.46 8.02 32.63
N LYS A 232 -14.58 9.02 32.74
CA LYS A 232 -14.73 10.12 33.72
C LYS A 232 -15.70 11.22 33.28
N ARG A 233 -16.24 11.16 32.05
CA ARG A 233 -17.22 12.12 31.50
C ARG A 233 -18.60 11.52 31.22
N LYS A 234 -18.86 10.26 31.59
CA LYS A 234 -20.17 9.60 31.44
C LYS A 234 -20.70 9.12 32.79
N PHE A 235 -20.78 10.04 33.73
CA PHE A 235 -21.86 10.05 34.71
C PHE A 235 -22.54 11.40 34.53
N ASP A 236 -23.85 11.35 34.41
CA ASP A 236 -24.82 12.42 34.15
C ASP A 236 -25.23 12.62 32.68
N ASP A 237 -26.55 12.75 32.55
CA ASP A 237 -27.37 13.09 31.40
C ASP A 237 -27.85 11.97 30.46
N ASN A 238 -28.89 11.28 30.94
CA ASN A 238 -30.00 10.79 30.11
C ASN A 238 -30.94 11.97 29.81
N LEU A 239 -31.12 12.38 28.54
CA LEU A 239 -32.41 12.90 28.04
C LEU A 239 -32.45 12.94 26.49
N SER A 240 -33.68 12.89 25.96
CA SER A 240 -34.09 12.52 24.60
C SER A 240 -33.92 13.56 23.48
N GLU A 241 -34.11 13.08 22.25
CA GLU A 241 -34.19 13.73 20.94
C GLU A 241 -34.95 15.08 20.88
N ASP A 242 -34.42 16.09 20.14
CA ASP A 242 -35.10 16.70 18.97
C ASP A 242 -34.26 17.78 18.22
N LYS A 243 -34.63 18.02 16.95
CA LYS A 243 -34.02 18.85 15.87
C LYS A 243 -33.46 20.24 16.21
N ILE A 244 -32.23 20.58 15.76
CA ILE A 244 -31.82 21.94 15.33
C ILE A 244 -30.74 21.86 14.22
N ALA A 245 -30.99 22.45 13.05
CA ALA A 245 -29.97 22.67 12.01
C ALA A 245 -29.07 23.85 12.38
N LYS A 246 -27.75 23.63 12.50
CA LYS A 246 -26.75 24.65 12.88
C LYS A 246 -25.90 25.04 11.67
N ARG A 247 -25.76 26.34 11.43
CA ARG A 247 -24.87 26.93 10.42
C ARG A 247 -23.57 27.35 11.11
N ILE A 248 -22.43 26.87 10.64
CA ILE A 248 -21.11 27.14 11.25
C ILE A 248 -20.48 28.35 10.54
N LYS A 249 -20.02 29.35 11.31
CA LYS A 249 -19.06 30.37 10.85
C LYS A 249 -17.71 30.08 11.49
N ILE A 250 -16.65 30.20 10.70
CA ILE A 250 -15.26 29.97 11.13
C ILE A 250 -14.56 31.32 11.10
N PHE A 251 -13.89 31.67 12.20
CA PHE A 251 -13.01 32.83 12.27
C PHE A 251 -11.59 32.37 12.59
N GLU A 252 -10.62 33.00 11.93
CA GLU A 252 -9.20 32.82 12.21
C GLU A 252 -8.75 33.91 13.18
N HIS A 253 -8.22 33.51 14.33
CA HIS A 253 -7.56 34.41 15.25
C HIS A 253 -6.10 33.99 15.46
N GLU A 254 -5.23 34.98 15.44
CA GLU A 254 -3.79 34.81 15.59
C GLU A 254 -3.42 35.19 17.02
N TYR A 255 -3.04 34.19 17.82
CA TYR A 255 -2.44 34.40 19.13
C TYR A 255 -1.18 33.54 19.26
N ASP A 256 -0.06 34.20 19.54
CA ASP A 256 1.22 33.62 19.94
C ASP A 256 1.74 32.47 19.05
N GLY A 257 1.67 32.67 17.73
CA GLY A 257 2.36 31.83 16.74
C GLY A 257 1.69 30.49 16.41
N TYR A 258 0.50 30.22 16.93
CA TYR A 258 -0.32 29.06 16.54
C TYR A 258 -1.67 29.51 15.99
N ILE A 259 -2.04 28.98 14.81
CA ILE A 259 -3.36 29.19 14.22
C ILE A 259 -4.36 28.30 14.97
N THR A 260 -5.29 28.90 15.68
CA THR A 260 -6.39 28.18 16.35
C THR A 260 -7.72 28.54 15.71
N MET A 261 -8.49 27.50 15.34
CA MET A 261 -9.87 27.66 14.84
C MET A 261 -10.85 27.58 16.01
N GLU A 262 -11.65 28.61 16.23
CA GLU A 262 -12.79 28.59 17.15
C GLU A 262 -14.11 28.43 16.39
N ILE A 263 -15.03 27.65 16.98
CA ILE A 263 -16.36 27.37 16.43
C ILE A 263 -17.39 28.05 17.34
N GLU A 264 -18.03 29.11 16.87
CA GLU A 264 -19.19 29.70 17.54
C GLU A 264 -20.50 29.10 17.01
N PHE A 265 -21.46 28.89 17.91
CA PHE A 265 -22.82 28.46 17.59
C PHE A 265 -23.77 29.63 17.77
N ASP A 266 -24.32 30.16 16.67
CA ASP A 266 -25.46 31.09 16.73
C ASP A 266 -26.69 30.33 17.25
N ILE A 267 -27.14 30.66 18.46
CA ILE A 267 -28.42 30.18 19.01
C ILE A 267 -29.39 31.37 18.97
N ASP A 268 -30.23 31.44 17.93
CA ASP A 268 -31.38 32.34 17.91
C ASP A 268 -32.45 31.80 18.88
N ILE A 269 -32.49 32.35 20.09
CA ILE A 269 -33.55 32.11 21.05
C ILE A 269 -34.66 33.14 20.78
N ASN A 270 -35.60 32.80 19.89
CA ASN A 270 -36.91 33.46 19.87
C ASN A 270 -37.84 32.67 20.79
N ILE A 271 -38.02 33.18 22.02
CA ILE A 271 -39.05 32.72 22.96
C ILE A 271 -40.32 33.52 22.68
N ASN A 272 -41.36 32.82 22.24
CA ASN A 272 -42.75 32.99 22.70
C ASN A 272 -43.56 31.74 22.36
#